data_AF-A0A2Z6QCC6-F1
#
_entry.id   AF-A0A2Z6QCC6-F1
#
_cell.length_a   1.000
_cell.length_b   1.000
_cell.length_c   1.000
_cell.angle_alpha   90.00
_cell.angle_beta   90.00
_cell.angle_gamma   90.00
#
_symmetry.space_group_name_H-M   'P 1'
#
loop_
_entity.id
_entity.type
_entity.pdbx_description
1 polymer ?
#
loop_
_entity_poly.entity_id
_entity_poly.type
_entity_poly.pdbx_seq_one_letter_code
_entity_poly.pdbx_strand_id
1 'polypeptide(L)'
;MPPYRKKEQKPTTPTEKNGSYTDVENEQIIGLYEEYSNEPNKWKLIATRLGRNHKSVRERYVNHLDPFIDKSDLTTEEKLKIDELQKIYLKKWADIAKELSKNRKGGRRTELQVKNYWNSKHRTNNRHKEKSFERISSRMNIKAILN
;
A
#
# COMPACT_ATOMS: atom_id res chain seq x y z
N MET A 1 -14.81 5.74 -25.13
CA MET A 1 -14.05 5.14 -24.01
C MET A 1 -12.77 4.55 -24.57
N PRO A 2 -11.56 4.96 -24.14
CA PRO A 2 -10.35 4.23 -24.48
C PRO A 2 -10.36 2.87 -23.75
N PRO A 3 -9.92 1.78 -24.40
CA PRO A 3 -9.99 0.44 -23.82
C PRO A 3 -9.08 0.33 -22.60
N TYR A 4 -9.60 -0.31 -21.55
CA TYR A 4 -8.84 -0.65 -20.34
C TYR A 4 -7.61 -1.47 -20.73
N ARG A 5 -6.41 -0.92 -20.48
CA ARG A 5 -5.15 -1.65 -20.63
C ARG A 5 -5.11 -2.78 -19.60
N LYS A 6 -5.37 -4.02 -20.03
CA LYS A 6 -5.11 -5.22 -19.23
C LYS A 6 -3.63 -5.18 -18.83
N LYS A 7 -3.35 -5.14 -17.53
CA LYS A 7 -1.98 -5.33 -17.04
C LYS A 7 -1.62 -6.78 -17.33
N GLU A 8 -0.80 -6.99 -18.35
CA GLU A 8 -0.21 -8.30 -18.62
C GLU A 8 0.53 -8.77 -17.37
N GLN A 9 0.05 -9.87 -16.80
CA GLN A 9 0.78 -10.57 -15.75
C GLN A 9 1.97 -11.23 -16.43
N LYS A 10 3.18 -10.74 -16.14
CA LYS A 10 4.40 -11.43 -16.58
C LYS A 10 4.37 -12.85 -16.00
N PRO A 11 4.74 -13.88 -16.78
CA PRO A 11 4.76 -15.25 -16.29
C PRO A 11 5.68 -15.34 -15.07
N THR A 12 5.10 -15.79 -13.96
CA THR A 12 5.82 -16.05 -12.71
C THR A 12 6.71 -17.26 -12.93
N THR A 13 8.01 -17.14 -12.70
CA THR A 13 8.91 -18.29 -12.70
C THR A 13 8.51 -19.27 -11.60
N PRO A 14 8.60 -20.60 -11.79
CA PRO A 14 8.05 -21.62 -10.88
C PRO A 14 8.60 -21.64 -9.44
N THR A 15 9.59 -20.81 -9.11
CA THR A 15 10.33 -20.78 -7.83
C THR A 15 10.01 -19.57 -6.94
N GLU A 16 9.12 -18.66 -7.35
CA GLU A 16 8.82 -17.47 -6.54
C GLU A 16 7.95 -17.83 -5.31
N LYS A 17 8.52 -17.71 -4.10
CA LYS A 17 7.77 -17.86 -2.85
C LYS A 17 6.72 -16.75 -2.71
N ASN A 18 5.45 -17.13 -2.61
CA ASN A 18 4.31 -16.24 -2.35
C ASN A 18 3.78 -16.47 -0.92
N GLY A 19 3.66 -15.41 -0.12
CA GLY A 19 3.18 -15.51 1.28
C GLY A 19 3.69 -14.41 2.20
N SER A 20 3.26 -14.44 3.47
CA SER A 20 3.78 -13.54 4.50
C SER A 20 5.30 -13.69 4.64
N TYR A 21 5.99 -12.63 5.05
CA TYR A 21 7.40 -12.71 5.39
C TYR A 21 7.54 -13.13 6.85
N THR A 22 8.36 -14.15 7.08
CA THR A 22 8.79 -14.58 8.41
C THR A 22 9.77 -13.58 9.02
N ASP A 23 10.04 -13.69 10.32
CA ASP A 23 11.02 -12.83 11.01
C ASP A 23 12.44 -13.08 10.48
N VAL A 24 12.79 -14.34 10.22
CA VAL A 24 14.07 -14.70 9.58
C VAL A 24 14.21 -14.03 8.21
N GLU A 25 13.16 -14.03 7.39
CA GLU A 25 13.20 -13.33 6.10
C GLU A 25 13.31 -11.82 6.27
N ASN A 26 12.72 -11.23 7.33
CA ASN A 26 12.87 -9.80 7.60
C ASN A 26 14.31 -9.44 7.95
N GLU A 27 14.93 -10.21 8.84
CA GLU A 27 16.33 -10.05 9.23
C GLU A 27 17.26 -10.18 8.01
N GLN A 28 17.01 -11.19 7.17
CA GLN A 28 17.75 -11.35 5.92
C GLN A 28 17.61 -10.15 4.99
N ILE A 29 16.40 -9.59 4.82
CA ILE A 29 16.20 -8.40 3.98
C ILE A 29 16.97 -7.20 4.54
N ILE A 30 16.97 -7.01 5.87
CA ILE A 30 17.68 -5.90 6.52
C ILE A 30 19.18 -6.05 6.28
N GLY A 31 19.78 -7.21 6.59
CA GLY A 31 21.22 -7.42 6.40
C GLY A 31 21.66 -7.32 4.94
N LEU A 32 20.89 -7.90 4.01
CA LEU A 32 21.21 -7.79 2.57
C LEU A 32 20.99 -6.37 2.04
N TYR A 33 20.08 -5.59 2.63
CA TYR A 33 19.94 -4.19 2.27
C TYR A 33 21.15 -3.39 2.73
N GLU A 34 21.67 -3.62 3.94
CA GLU A 34 22.90 -2.97 4.41
C GLU A 34 24.07 -3.24 3.45
N GLU A 35 24.24 -4.50 3.03
CA GLU A 35 25.28 -4.93 2.08
C GLU A 35 25.13 -4.27 0.70
N TYR A 36 23.92 -4.27 0.12
CA TYR A 36 23.69 -3.81 -1.26
C TYR A 36 23.07 -2.40 -1.35
N SER A 37 23.07 -1.62 -0.26
CA SER A 37 22.37 -0.33 -0.17
C SER A 37 22.82 0.69 -1.20
N ASN A 38 24.04 0.57 -1.74
CA ASN A 38 24.58 1.45 -2.79
C ASN A 38 24.32 0.94 -4.22
N GLU A 39 23.87 -0.30 -4.40
CA GLU A 39 23.74 -0.93 -5.72
C GLU A 39 22.46 -0.50 -6.47
N PRO A 40 22.51 -0.12 -7.76
CA PRO A 40 21.33 0.31 -8.51
C PRO A 40 20.28 -0.81 -8.66
N ASN A 41 20.72 -2.07 -8.66
CA ASN A 41 19.89 -3.27 -8.78
C ASN A 41 19.67 -3.99 -7.43
N LYS A 42 19.93 -3.34 -6.28
CA LYS A 42 19.86 -3.93 -4.93
C LYS A 42 18.65 -4.84 -4.69
N TRP A 43 17.45 -4.41 -5.09
CA TRP A 43 16.23 -5.18 -4.86
C TRP A 43 16.21 -6.49 -5.63
N LYS A 44 16.82 -6.54 -6.82
CA LYS A 44 16.97 -7.78 -7.58
C LYS A 44 17.98 -8.70 -6.91
N LEU A 45 19.11 -8.16 -6.44
CA LEU A 45 20.13 -8.95 -5.72
C LEU A 45 19.56 -9.59 -4.45
N ILE A 46 18.90 -8.78 -3.61
CA ILE A 46 18.25 -9.24 -2.37
C ILE A 46 17.18 -10.30 -2.70
N ALA A 47 16.35 -10.04 -3.70
CA ALA A 47 15.29 -10.96 -4.12
C ALA A 47 15.79 -12.31 -4.62
N THR A 48 16.89 -12.33 -5.38
CA THR A 48 17.54 -13.57 -5.83
C THR A 48 18.01 -14.41 -4.64
N ARG A 49 18.56 -13.78 -3.60
CA ARG A 49 18.99 -14.49 -2.38
C ARG A 49 17.80 -15.06 -1.59
N LEU A 50 16.68 -14.36 -1.55
CA LEU A 50 15.47 -14.82 -0.85
C LEU A 50 14.58 -15.79 -1.66
N GLY A 51 14.78 -15.91 -2.97
CA GLY A 51 13.85 -16.63 -3.85
C GLY A 51 12.46 -15.99 -3.91
N ARG A 52 12.39 -14.66 -3.83
CA ARG A 52 11.14 -13.88 -3.86
C ARG A 52 11.14 -12.87 -5.01
N ASN A 53 9.99 -12.26 -5.27
CA ASN A 53 9.90 -11.19 -6.25
C ASN A 53 10.50 -9.87 -5.72
N HIS A 54 11.38 -9.23 -6.51
CA HIS A 54 12.04 -7.97 -6.14
C HIS A 54 11.09 -6.80 -5.81
N LYS A 55 9.90 -6.76 -6.42
CA LYS A 55 8.91 -5.74 -6.09
C LYS A 55 8.33 -5.96 -4.69
N SER A 56 8.04 -7.22 -4.35
CA SER A 56 7.56 -7.61 -3.02
C SER A 56 8.61 -7.32 -1.95
N VAL A 57 9.88 -7.63 -2.22
CA VAL A 57 10.99 -7.36 -1.29
C VAL A 57 11.14 -5.85 -1.06
N ARG A 58 11.14 -5.05 -2.13
CA ARG A 58 11.17 -3.58 -2.01
C ARG A 58 9.98 -3.09 -1.18
N GLU A 59 8.76 -3.52 -1.51
CA GLU A 59 7.53 -3.13 -0.80
C GLU A 59 7.63 -3.45 0.70
N ARG A 60 8.12 -4.64 1.05
CA ARG A 60 8.32 -5.07 2.44
C ARG A 60 9.30 -4.15 3.15
N TYR A 61 10.45 -3.87 2.54
CA TYR A 61 11.46 -3.01 3.16
C TYR A 61 10.95 -1.58 3.36
N VAL A 62 10.47 -0.94 2.29
CA VAL A 62 10.12 0.49 2.31
C VAL A 62 8.88 0.81 3.16
N ASN A 63 8.04 -0.19 3.47
CA ASN A 63 6.86 0.01 4.30
C ASN A 63 6.98 -0.51 5.73
N HIS A 64 7.92 -1.43 6.02
CA HIS A 64 7.96 -2.11 7.32
C HIS A 64 9.35 -2.23 7.96
N LEU A 65 10.40 -2.42 7.17
CA LEU A 65 11.72 -2.80 7.70
C LEU A 65 12.71 -1.65 7.78
N ASP A 66 12.57 -0.63 6.93
CA ASP A 66 13.46 0.54 6.95
C ASP A 66 13.44 1.20 8.34
N PRO A 67 14.60 1.30 9.03
CA PRO A 67 14.68 1.83 10.38
C PRO A 67 14.27 3.30 10.48
N PHE A 68 14.30 4.04 9.36
CA PHE A 68 13.86 5.44 9.32
C PHE A 68 12.34 5.60 9.25
N ILE A 69 11.57 4.51 9.22
CA ILE A 69 10.11 4.58 9.25
C ILE A 69 9.63 4.93 10.66
N ASP A 70 8.80 5.97 10.73
CA ASP A 70 8.07 6.28 11.97
C ASP A 70 6.86 5.36 12.10
N LYS A 71 6.96 4.42 13.04
CA LYS A 71 5.94 3.41 13.35
C LYS A 71 4.85 3.91 14.30
N SER A 72 4.96 5.13 14.82
CA SER A 72 3.91 5.73 15.65
C SER A 72 2.62 5.97 14.85
N ASP A 73 1.52 6.17 15.56
CA ASP A 73 0.26 6.56 14.93
C ASP A 73 0.35 7.91 14.23
N LEU A 74 -0.46 8.11 13.18
CA LEU A 74 -0.59 9.39 12.50
C LEU A 74 -1.19 10.43 13.45
N THR A 75 -0.53 11.58 13.57
CA THR A 75 -1.02 12.70 14.39
C THR A 75 -2.25 13.34 13.75
N THR A 76 -2.97 14.15 14.51
CA THR A 76 -4.15 14.86 13.99
C THR A 76 -3.79 15.79 12.85
N GLU A 77 -2.67 16.50 12.95
CA GLU A 77 -2.15 17.39 11.91
C GLU A 77 -1.81 16.62 10.64
N GLU A 78 -1.19 15.45 10.75
CA GLU A 78 -0.90 14.60 9.60
C GLU A 78 -2.17 14.10 8.92
N LYS A 79 -3.16 13.67 9.71
CA LYS A 79 -4.45 13.20 9.21
C LYS A 79 -5.17 14.30 8.43
N LEU A 80 -5.21 15.51 8.96
CA LEU A 80 -5.75 16.69 8.26
C LEU A 80 -4.97 16.96 6.98
N LYS A 81 -3.64 16.89 7.03
CA LYS A 81 -2.80 17.13 5.86
C LYS A 81 -2.99 16.09 4.77
N ILE A 82 -3.19 14.81 5.15
CA ILE A 82 -3.55 13.75 4.19
C ILE A 82 -4.86 14.10 3.47
N ASP A 83 -5.86 14.60 4.19
CA ASP A 83 -7.15 14.94 3.60
C ASP A 83 -7.06 16.09 2.58
N GLU A 84 -6.22 17.08 2.85
CA GLU A 84 -5.91 18.17 1.91
C GLU A 84 -5.17 17.64 0.69
N LEU A 85 -4.08 16.92 0.91
CA LEU A 85 -3.19 16.43 -0.15
C LEU A 85 -3.90 15.39 -1.02
N GLN A 86 -4.81 14.60 -0.48
CA GLN A 86 -5.57 13.63 -1.27
C GLN A 86 -6.40 14.31 -2.36
N LYS A 87 -6.95 15.51 -2.10
CA LYS A 87 -7.72 16.25 -3.12
C LYS A 87 -6.84 16.70 -4.30
N ILE A 88 -5.54 16.90 -4.05
CA ILE A 88 -4.55 17.37 -5.02
C ILE A 88 -3.91 16.18 -5.76
N TYR A 89 -3.45 15.19 -5.00
CA TYR A 89 -2.64 14.06 -5.48
C TYR A 89 -3.47 12.80 -5.78
N LEU A 90 -4.74 12.76 -5.37
CA LEU A 90 -5.66 11.64 -5.53
C LEU A 90 -5.10 10.33 -4.92
N LYS A 91 -4.74 9.36 -5.77
CA LYS A 91 -4.23 8.04 -5.35
C LYS A 91 -2.70 7.96 -5.37
N LYS A 92 -1.99 9.09 -5.50
CA LYS A 92 -0.53 9.14 -5.46
C LYS A 92 -0.03 9.12 -4.00
N TRP A 93 -0.22 8.00 -3.33
CA TRP A 93 0.06 7.84 -1.89
C TRP A 93 1.53 8.08 -1.52
N ALA A 94 2.46 7.68 -2.39
CA ALA A 94 3.89 7.95 -2.21
C ALA A 94 4.21 9.46 -2.19
N ASP A 95 3.58 10.25 -3.07
CA ASP A 95 3.78 11.71 -3.09
C ASP A 95 3.22 12.35 -1.82
N ILE A 96 2.04 11.91 -1.38
CA ILE A 96 1.44 12.39 -0.12
C ILE A 96 2.34 12.05 1.08
N ALA A 97 2.84 10.82 1.17
CA ALA A 97 3.75 10.40 2.24
C ALA A 97 5.06 11.21 2.24
N LYS A 98 5.58 11.53 1.05
CA LYS A 98 6.75 12.40 0.89
C LYS A 98 6.46 13.80 1.43
N GLU A 99 5.32 14.39 1.11
CA GLU A 99 4.94 15.72 1.61
C GLU A 99 4.80 15.76 3.14
N LEU A 100 4.19 14.73 3.74
CA LEU A 100 4.09 14.64 5.21
C LEU A 100 5.46 14.57 5.90
N SER A 101 6.46 14.00 5.22
CA SER A 101 7.77 13.74 5.81
C SER A 101 8.74 14.92 5.67
N LYS A 102 8.47 15.93 4.82
CA LYS A 102 9.43 17.01 4.52
C LYS A 102 9.87 17.83 5.74
N ASN A 103 8.95 18.11 6.66
CA ASN A 103 9.18 19.02 7.80
C ASN A 103 9.06 18.28 9.15
N ARG A 104 9.13 16.96 9.14
CA ARG A 104 8.94 16.14 10.34
C ARG A 104 10.28 15.97 11.07
N LYS A 105 10.28 16.09 12.40
CA LYS A 105 11.47 15.81 13.24
C LYS A 105 11.71 14.32 13.45
N GLY A 106 10.66 13.50 13.33
CA GLY A 106 10.72 12.04 13.44
C GLY A 106 11.03 11.36 12.11
N GLY A 107 10.97 10.02 12.10
CA GLY A 107 11.12 9.21 10.90
C GLY A 107 10.08 9.53 9.81
N ARG A 108 10.29 8.98 8.62
CA ARG A 108 9.40 9.19 7.47
C ARG A 108 8.09 8.44 7.61
N ARG A 109 7.02 9.00 7.00
CA ARG A 109 5.77 8.28 6.77
C ARG A 109 5.85 7.47 5.48
N THR A 110 5.08 6.40 5.43
CA THR A 110 5.02 5.46 4.31
C THR A 110 3.72 5.64 3.52
N GLU A 111 3.74 5.28 2.24
CA GLU A 111 2.53 5.29 1.42
C GLU A 111 1.45 4.34 1.96
N LEU A 112 1.86 3.25 2.62
CA LEU A 112 0.96 2.31 3.26
C LEU A 112 0.20 2.95 4.42
N GLN A 113 0.86 3.73 5.28
CA GLN A 113 0.21 4.46 6.38
C GLN A 113 -0.85 5.43 5.85
N VAL A 114 -0.49 6.24 4.84
CA VAL A 114 -1.41 7.20 4.21
C VAL A 114 -2.63 6.48 3.60
N LYS A 115 -2.38 5.45 2.81
CA LYS A 115 -3.43 4.63 2.18
C LYS A 115 -4.33 3.96 3.22
N ASN A 116 -3.76 3.46 4.32
CA ASN A 116 -4.51 2.82 5.39
C ASN A 116 -5.41 3.81 6.14
N TYR A 117 -4.91 5.00 6.47
CA TYR A 117 -5.74 6.06 7.06
C TYR A 117 -6.91 6.43 6.15
N TRP A 118 -6.63 6.73 4.87
CA TRP A 118 -7.67 7.09 3.91
C TRP A 118 -8.71 5.98 3.77
N ASN A 119 -8.26 4.74 3.55
CA ASN A 119 -9.17 3.61 3.42
C ASN A 119 -9.97 3.37 4.71
N SER A 120 -9.37 3.50 5.89
CA SER A 120 -10.09 3.37 7.16
C SER A 120 -11.19 4.43 7.27
N LYS A 121 -10.87 5.68 6.92
CA LYS A 121 -11.82 6.79 6.92
C LYS A 121 -12.98 6.60 5.92
N HIS A 122 -12.70 6.02 4.75
CA HIS A 122 -13.68 5.89 3.66
C HIS A 122 -14.35 4.50 3.53
N ARG A 123 -13.84 3.45 4.18
CA ARG A 123 -14.51 2.13 4.27
C ARG A 123 -15.83 2.23 5.01
N THR A 124 -15.92 3.12 6.01
CA THR A 124 -17.17 3.45 6.69
C THR A 124 -18.22 3.95 5.70
N ASN A 125 -17.84 4.83 4.76
CA ASN A 125 -18.77 5.38 3.77
C ASN A 125 -19.25 4.36 2.73
N ASN A 126 -18.40 3.44 2.27
CA ASN A 126 -18.83 2.43 1.29
C ASN A 126 -19.66 1.31 1.93
N ARG A 127 -19.32 0.85 3.15
CA ARG A 127 -20.12 -0.16 3.86
C ARG A 127 -21.50 0.38 4.23
N HIS A 128 -21.62 1.67 4.52
CA HIS A 128 -22.92 2.32 4.73
C HIS A 128 -23.69 2.54 3.42
N LYS A 129 -23.03 2.91 2.31
CA LYS A 129 -23.67 3.04 0.98
C LYS A 129 -24.16 1.71 0.41
N GLU A 130 -23.41 0.64 0.57
CA GLU A 130 -23.77 -0.70 0.09
C GLU A 130 -24.94 -1.26 0.90
N LYS A 131 -24.89 -1.14 2.24
CA LYS A 131 -26.02 -1.49 3.11
C LYS A 131 -27.26 -0.62 2.88
N SER A 132 -27.11 0.67 2.58
CA SER A 132 -28.26 1.53 2.28
C SER A 132 -28.85 1.25 0.90
N PHE A 133 -28.02 0.97 -0.11
CA PHE A 133 -28.46 0.53 -1.43
C PHE A 133 -29.17 -0.84 -1.36
N GLU A 134 -28.61 -1.83 -0.66
CA GLU A 134 -29.27 -3.12 -0.42
C GLU A 134 -30.61 -2.94 0.30
N ARG A 135 -30.66 -2.13 1.37
CA ARG A 135 -31.92 -1.82 2.08
C ARG A 135 -32.95 -1.14 1.20
N ILE A 136 -32.53 -0.21 0.33
CA ILE A 136 -33.41 0.49 -0.61
C ILE A 136 -33.90 -0.49 -1.69
N SER A 137 -33.00 -1.31 -2.25
CA SER A 137 -33.30 -2.32 -3.27
C SER A 137 -34.28 -3.38 -2.76
N SER A 138 -34.08 -3.88 -1.52
CA SER A 138 -35.01 -4.79 -0.85
C SER A 138 -36.36 -4.15 -0.55
N ARG A 139 -36.39 -2.86 -0.19
CA ARG A 139 -37.65 -2.12 0.04
C ARG A 139 -38.43 -1.83 -1.24
N MET A 140 -37.76 -1.63 -2.37
CA MET A 140 -38.39 -1.30 -3.65
C MET A 140 -38.82 -2.54 -4.47
N ASN A 141 -38.53 -3.77 -4.02
CA ASN A 141 -38.90 -5.03 -4.67
C ASN A 141 -38.80 -5.06 -6.21
N ILE A 142 -37.73 -4.49 -6.78
CA ILE A 142 -37.56 -4.39 -8.25
C ILE A 142 -37.29 -5.77 -8.90
N LYS A 143 -37.09 -6.83 -8.10
CA LYS A 143 -36.98 -8.21 -8.62
C LYS A 143 -38.33 -8.81 -9.06
N ALA A 144 -39.46 -8.15 -8.81
CA ALA A 144 -40.79 -8.67 -9.15
C ALA A 144 -41.39 -8.13 -10.47
N ILE A 145 -40.67 -7.33 -11.28
CA ILE A 145 -41.22 -6.70 -12.51
C ILE A 145 -40.51 -7.16 -13.81
N LEU A 146 -39.56 -8.10 -13.75
CA LEU A 146 -38.95 -8.68 -14.95
C LEU A 146 -39.05 -10.21 -14.93
N ASN A 147 -40.28 -10.72 -15.00
CA ASN A 147 -40.54 -12.07 -15.47
C ASN A 147 -41.78 -12.06 -16.37
#